data_AF-A0A8H4BJF2-F1
#
_entry.id   AF-A0A8H4BJF2-F1
#
_cell.length_a   1.000
_cell.length_b   1.000
_cell.length_c   1.000
_cell.angle_alpha   90.00
_cell.angle_beta   90.00
_cell.angle_gamma   90.00
#
_symmetry.space_group_name_H-M   'P 1'
#
loop_
_entity.id
_entity.type
_entity.pdbx_description
1 polymer ?
#
loop_
_entity_poly.entity_id
_entity_poly.type
_entity_poly.pdbx_seq_one_letter_code
_entity_poly.pdbx_strand_id
1 'polypeptide(L)'
;MKLLFVIVLFMALLTLTSALSDHEKRRRHERKHRDRGRRHRSSLSSKRAAQSSRKSRSSTKWSTTTTTKKNGKTSTSTKKSTKTATPTRTTTTTKKSTTTTLTTKKAAQTSSSSGGGKYSGEGTYYDVGLGSCGQTNSNSEMVAALNAPQMQNGANPNHNPQCNKSIRVTNPANGKSVTVKIVDTCPPCSSGDVDLSPKAFAAIADMDLGRIPIKWDWA
;
A
#
# COMPACT_ATOMS: atom_id res chain seq x y z
N MET A 1 -2.99 -24.59 -54.76
CA MET A 1 -3.34 -23.33 -54.06
C MET A 1 -4.78 -23.30 -53.53
N LYS A 2 -5.80 -23.71 -54.30
CA LYS A 2 -7.21 -23.70 -53.86
C LYS A 2 -7.51 -24.60 -52.64
N LEU A 3 -6.88 -25.78 -52.53
CA LEU A 3 -7.10 -26.71 -51.41
C LEU A 3 -6.55 -26.20 -50.07
N LEU A 4 -5.37 -25.55 -50.08
CA LEU A 4 -4.80 -24.95 -48.87
C LEU A 4 -5.68 -23.83 -48.31
N PHE A 5 -6.30 -23.03 -49.18
CA PHE A 5 -7.16 -21.93 -48.77
C PHE A 5 -8.44 -22.42 -48.07
N VAL A 6 -9.01 -23.53 -48.55
CA VAL A 6 -10.19 -24.17 -47.92
C VAL A 6 -9.83 -24.75 -46.55
N ILE A 7 -8.65 -25.36 -46.40
CA ILE A 7 -8.19 -25.92 -45.11
C ILE A 7 -7.96 -24.81 -44.08
N VAL A 8 -7.30 -23.71 -44.48
CA VAL A 8 -7.05 -22.57 -43.58
C VAL A 8 -8.36 -21.91 -43.16
N LEU A 9 -9.30 -21.73 -44.09
CA LEU A 9 -10.62 -21.18 -43.78
C LEU A 9 -11.40 -22.09 -42.80
N PHE A 10 -11.35 -23.41 -43.01
CA PHE A 10 -12.02 -24.37 -42.13
C PHE A 10 -11.44 -24.36 -40.71
N MET A 11 -10.11 -24.29 -40.56
CA MET A 11 -9.46 -24.18 -39.25
C MET A 11 -9.75 -22.84 -38.57
N ALA A 12 -9.85 -21.75 -39.34
CA ALA A 12 -10.27 -20.44 -38.82
C ALA A 12 -11.73 -20.46 -38.33
N LEU A 13 -12.64 -21.13 -39.05
CA LEU A 13 -14.03 -21.30 -38.63
C LEU A 13 -14.15 -22.18 -37.37
N LEU A 14 -13.37 -23.25 -37.27
CA LEU A 14 -13.37 -24.15 -36.10
C LEU A 14 -12.81 -23.46 -34.84
N THR A 15 -11.79 -22.62 -34.99
CA THR A 15 -11.24 -21.84 -33.88
C THR A 15 -12.20 -20.73 -33.45
N LEU A 16 -12.85 -20.04 -34.38
CA LEU A 16 -13.81 -18.97 -34.07
C LEU A 16 -15.06 -19.50 -33.35
N THR A 17 -15.58 -20.66 -33.77
CA THR A 17 -16.73 -21.30 -33.11
C THR A 17 -16.39 -21.76 -31.69
N SER A 18 -15.18 -22.29 -31.48
CA SER A 18 -14.68 -22.66 -30.14
C SER A 18 -14.54 -21.43 -29.22
N ALA A 19 -13.98 -20.33 -29.74
CA ALA A 19 -13.82 -19.08 -28.99
C ALA A 19 -15.16 -18.45 -28.60
N LEU A 20 -16.16 -18.50 -29.47
CA LEU A 20 -17.50 -17.97 -29.18
C LEU A 20 -18.21 -18.78 -28.09
N SER A 21 -18.05 -20.11 -28.11
CA SER A 21 -18.58 -21.02 -27.08
C SER A 21 -17.95 -20.75 -25.71
N ASP A 22 -16.64 -20.53 -25.65
CA ASP A 22 -15.94 -20.19 -24.41
C ASP A 22 -16.31 -18.80 -23.88
N HIS A 23 -16.53 -17.81 -24.75
CA HIS A 23 -17.01 -16.50 -24.36
C HIS A 23 -18.42 -16.56 -23.74
N GLU A 24 -19.33 -17.38 -24.30
CA GLU A 24 -20.68 -17.54 -23.73
C GLU A 24 -20.66 -18.25 -22.37
N LYS A 25 -19.81 -19.27 -22.19
CA LYS A 25 -19.60 -19.94 -20.88
C LYS A 25 -19.07 -18.97 -19.83
N ARG A 26 -18.09 -18.11 -20.17
CA ARG A 26 -17.56 -17.07 -19.27
C ARG A 26 -18.64 -16.08 -18.85
N ARG A 27 -19.45 -15.58 -19.79
CA ARG A 27 -20.60 -14.68 -19.50
C ARG A 27 -21.62 -15.32 -18.55
N ARG A 28 -21.93 -16.61 -18.72
CA ARG A 28 -22.86 -17.35 -17.83
C ARG A 28 -22.30 -17.51 -16.41
N HIS A 29 -21.00 -17.78 -16.28
CA HIS A 29 -20.34 -17.91 -14.98
C HIS A 29 -20.32 -16.58 -14.21
N GLU A 30 -20.00 -15.48 -14.89
CA GLU A 30 -19.98 -14.13 -14.31
C GLU A 30 -21.38 -13.70 -13.81
N ARG A 31 -22.44 -13.99 -14.58
CA ARG A 31 -23.83 -13.75 -14.15
C ARG A 31 -24.19 -14.52 -12.87
N LYS A 32 -23.77 -15.79 -12.74
CA LYS A 32 -24.00 -16.60 -11.53
C LYS A 32 -23.27 -16.02 -10.31
N HIS A 33 -22.03 -15.55 -10.47
CA HIS A 33 -21.28 -14.92 -9.38
C HIS A 33 -21.92 -13.61 -8.92
N ARG A 34 -22.37 -12.78 -9.86
CA ARG A 34 -23.06 -11.53 -9.54
C ARG A 34 -24.39 -11.76 -8.80
N ASP A 35 -25.17 -12.77 -9.19
CA ASP A 35 -26.43 -13.09 -8.51
C ASP A 35 -26.20 -13.63 -7.09
N ARG A 36 -25.18 -14.49 -6.90
CA ARG A 36 -24.75 -14.94 -5.55
C ARG A 36 -24.33 -13.77 -4.66
N GLY A 37 -23.56 -12.81 -5.19
CA GLY A 37 -23.17 -11.60 -4.46
C GLY A 37 -24.37 -10.74 -4.04
N ARG A 38 -25.38 -10.60 -4.91
CA ARG A 38 -26.61 -9.85 -4.61
C ARG A 38 -27.43 -10.50 -3.50
N ARG A 39 -27.59 -11.83 -3.54
CA ARG A 39 -28.30 -12.59 -2.48
C ARG A 39 -27.58 -12.47 -1.13
N HIS A 40 -26.26 -12.58 -1.10
CA HIS A 40 -25.48 -12.41 0.14
C HIS A 40 -25.64 -11.01 0.74
N ARG A 41 -25.57 -9.96 -0.09
CA ARG A 41 -25.79 -8.57 0.34
C ARG A 41 -27.21 -8.34 0.88
N SER A 42 -28.23 -8.93 0.25
CA SER A 42 -29.63 -8.83 0.73
C SER A 42 -29.86 -9.55 2.07
N SER A 43 -29.19 -10.68 2.30
CA SER A 43 -29.23 -11.41 3.58
C SER A 43 -28.58 -10.60 4.71
N LEU A 44 -27.42 -9.98 4.45
CA LEU A 44 -26.74 -9.10 5.43
C LEU A 44 -27.56 -7.85 5.77
N SER A 45 -28.24 -7.25 4.79
CA SER A 45 -29.14 -6.11 5.01
C SER A 45 -30.31 -6.47 5.91
N SER A 46 -30.93 -7.64 5.70
CA SER A 46 -32.06 -8.12 6.51
C SER A 46 -31.66 -8.42 7.95
N LYS A 47 -30.44 -8.97 8.16
CA LYS A 47 -29.91 -9.25 9.50
C LYS A 47 -29.61 -7.97 10.29
N ARG A 48 -29.14 -6.89 9.64
CA ARG A 48 -28.91 -5.58 10.30
C ARG A 48 -30.22 -4.90 10.73
N ALA A 49 -31.29 -5.03 9.94
CA ALA A 49 -32.60 -4.47 10.30
C ALA A 49 -33.21 -5.13 11.57
N ALA A 50 -33.01 -6.44 11.75
CA ALA A 50 -33.49 -7.17 12.94
C ALA A 50 -32.74 -6.85 14.24
N GLN A 51 -31.51 -6.33 14.16
CA GLN A 51 -30.71 -5.95 15.34
C GLN A 51 -31.04 -4.53 15.84
N SER A 52 -31.46 -3.64 14.95
CA SER A 52 -31.82 -2.26 15.30
C SER A 52 -33.10 -2.17 16.14
N SER A 53 -34.01 -3.14 16.02
CA SER A 53 -35.28 -3.15 16.76
C SER A 53 -35.20 -3.73 18.18
N ARG A 54 -34.09 -4.37 18.56
CA ARG A 54 -33.91 -4.93 19.92
C ARG A 54 -33.22 -3.98 20.90
N LYS A 55 -32.55 -2.92 20.43
CA LYS A 55 -31.77 -2.02 21.30
C LYS A 55 -32.57 -0.86 21.91
N SER A 56 -33.80 -0.62 21.46
CA SER A 56 -34.68 0.46 21.96
C SER A 56 -35.61 0.07 23.11
N ARG A 57 -35.53 -1.18 23.62
CA ARG A 57 -36.47 -1.69 24.65
C ARG A 57 -35.84 -1.99 26.02
N SER A 58 -34.56 -1.66 26.25
CA SER A 58 -33.81 -2.04 27.45
C SER A 58 -33.10 -0.85 28.13
N SER A 59 -33.83 0.23 28.41
CA SER A 59 -33.34 1.32 29.28
C SER A 59 -34.48 1.97 30.06
N THR A 60 -35.19 1.19 30.88
CA THR A 60 -36.09 1.74 31.91
C THR A 60 -36.23 0.75 33.07
N LYS A 61 -35.36 0.84 34.08
CA LYS A 61 -35.70 0.66 35.51
C LYS A 61 -34.46 0.67 36.43
N TRP A 62 -34.70 1.23 37.63
CA TRP A 62 -33.89 1.29 38.86
C TRP A 62 -32.81 2.39 38.91
N SER A 63 -33.06 3.55 39.54
CA SER A 63 -33.32 3.90 40.95
C SER A 63 -32.07 3.93 41.85
N THR A 64 -31.72 5.17 42.22
CA THR A 64 -31.28 5.68 43.54
C THR A 64 -30.64 4.72 44.55
N THR A 65 -29.37 4.99 44.92
CA THR A 65 -28.90 5.05 46.32
C THR A 65 -27.75 6.04 46.46
N THR A 66 -27.92 6.98 47.38
CA THR A 66 -27.00 7.97 47.95
C THR A 66 -25.85 7.31 48.73
N THR A 67 -24.60 7.76 48.57
CA THR A 67 -23.65 7.93 49.70
C THR A 67 -22.54 8.92 49.32
N THR A 68 -22.45 9.96 50.15
CA THR A 68 -21.43 11.01 50.25
C THR A 68 -20.01 10.51 50.53
N LYS A 69 -18.99 11.08 49.87
CA LYS A 69 -17.70 11.43 50.49
C LYS A 69 -16.97 12.54 49.71
N LYS A 70 -16.38 13.44 50.50
CA LYS A 70 -15.82 14.77 50.18
C LYS A 70 -14.43 14.74 49.53
N ASN A 71 -14.06 15.93 49.04
CA ASN A 71 -12.76 16.48 48.64
C ASN A 71 -12.28 16.03 47.26
N GLY A 72 -12.10 16.88 46.24
CA GLY A 72 -11.80 18.31 46.25
C GLY A 72 -10.36 18.50 45.81
N LYS A 73 -10.13 18.84 44.53
CA LYS A 73 -9.27 19.95 44.09
C LYS A 73 -9.26 20.04 42.56
N THR A 74 -9.87 21.12 42.11
CA THR A 74 -9.78 21.76 40.80
C THR A 74 -8.34 22.01 40.38
N SER A 75 -8.02 21.70 39.12
CA SER A 75 -7.02 22.45 38.37
C SER A 75 -7.30 22.35 36.87
N THR A 76 -8.12 23.29 36.43
CA THR A 76 -8.19 23.85 35.08
C THR A 76 -6.81 24.36 34.66
N SER A 77 -6.35 24.03 33.45
CA SER A 77 -5.35 24.83 32.75
C SER A 77 -5.64 24.83 31.25
N THR A 78 -6.56 25.72 30.87
CA THR A 78 -6.51 26.44 29.60
C THR A 78 -5.23 27.25 29.52
N LYS A 79 -4.40 27.03 28.48
CA LYS A 79 -3.45 28.05 28.03
C LYS A 79 -3.51 28.22 26.51
N LYS A 80 -4.38 29.15 26.12
CA LYS A 80 -4.30 30.00 24.94
C LYS A 80 -3.00 30.81 24.98
N SER A 81 -2.23 30.85 23.89
CA SER A 81 -1.46 32.03 23.44
C SER A 81 -0.71 31.79 22.12
N THR A 82 -1.23 32.45 21.08
CA THR A 82 -0.60 33.08 19.91
C THR A 82 0.84 33.58 20.06
N LYS A 83 1.62 33.47 18.96
CA LYS A 83 2.53 34.48 18.31
C LYS A 83 3.39 33.74 17.26
N THR A 84 3.08 33.79 15.95
CA THR A 84 3.56 34.78 14.96
C THR A 84 4.89 35.43 15.31
N ALA A 85 5.96 35.03 14.61
CA ALA A 85 7.11 35.88 14.27
C ALA A 85 7.92 35.24 13.12
N THR A 86 7.76 35.81 11.94
CA THR A 86 8.71 35.81 10.83
C THR A 86 10.02 36.50 11.24
N PRO A 87 11.17 36.04 10.74
CA PRO A 87 12.12 36.98 10.10
C PRO A 87 12.61 36.38 8.76
N THR A 88 12.29 37.00 7.64
CA THR A 88 13.10 38.02 6.95
C THR A 88 14.47 37.52 6.51
N ARG A 89 14.50 37.17 5.23
CA ARG A 89 15.62 37.12 4.28
C ARG A 89 16.66 38.21 4.51
N THR A 90 17.93 37.81 4.64
CA THR A 90 19.09 38.68 4.39
C THR A 90 20.03 38.00 3.41
N THR A 91 20.12 38.61 2.24
CA THR A 91 21.15 38.48 1.20
C THR A 91 22.47 39.08 1.68
N THR A 92 23.59 38.37 1.52
CA THR A 92 24.90 39.00 1.29
C THR A 92 25.80 38.16 0.37
N THR A 93 26.08 38.80 -0.75
CA THR A 93 27.09 38.69 -1.81
C THR A 93 28.48 38.07 -1.53
N THR A 94 28.89 37.22 -2.50
CA THR A 94 30.16 37.21 -3.25
C THR A 94 31.50 36.90 -2.55
N LYS A 95 32.11 35.77 -2.92
CA LYS A 95 33.55 35.77 -3.27
C LYS A 95 33.86 34.77 -4.39
N LYS A 96 34.49 35.32 -5.44
CA LYS A 96 34.94 34.70 -6.68
C LYS A 96 36.34 34.08 -6.50
N SER A 97 36.61 33.07 -7.34
CA SER A 97 37.90 32.49 -7.74
C SER A 97 38.62 31.61 -6.73
N THR A 98 38.95 30.37 -7.14
CA THR A 98 40.27 30.08 -7.73
C THR A 98 40.21 28.78 -8.55
N THR A 99 40.67 28.88 -9.80
CA THR A 99 40.92 27.79 -10.74
C THR A 99 42.09 26.94 -10.26
N THR A 100 41.95 25.62 -10.23
CA THR A 100 43.10 24.71 -10.23
C THR A 100 42.80 23.54 -11.16
N THR A 101 43.39 23.64 -12.35
CA THR A 101 43.46 22.61 -13.37
C THR A 101 44.35 21.48 -12.86
N LEU A 102 43.78 20.30 -12.65
CA LEU A 102 44.54 19.05 -12.60
C LEU A 102 43.87 18.04 -13.53
N THR A 103 44.48 17.93 -14.70
CA THR A 103 44.36 16.82 -15.64
C THR A 103 44.81 15.52 -14.98
N THR A 104 43.89 14.58 -14.80
CA THR A 104 44.21 13.15 -14.76
C THR A 104 43.20 12.38 -15.61
N LYS A 105 43.66 11.92 -16.77
CA LYS A 105 43.03 10.85 -17.53
C LYS A 105 42.98 9.60 -16.64
N LYS A 106 41.80 9.09 -16.31
CA LYS A 106 41.61 7.66 -16.02
C LYS A 106 40.16 7.25 -16.20
N ALA A 107 39.98 6.37 -17.18
CA ALA A 107 38.90 5.42 -17.41
C ALA A 107 37.47 5.90 -17.10
N ALA A 108 36.67 6.00 -18.17
CA ALA A 108 35.23 5.78 -18.10
C ALA A 108 35.00 4.41 -17.46
N GLN A 109 34.86 4.39 -16.13
CA GLN A 109 34.21 3.32 -15.43
C GLN A 109 32.74 3.50 -15.75
N THR A 110 32.28 2.76 -16.76
CA THR A 110 30.90 2.31 -16.82
C THR A 110 30.70 1.44 -15.58
N SER A 111 30.50 2.07 -14.42
CA SER A 111 29.85 1.43 -13.29
C SER A 111 28.41 1.24 -13.73
N SER A 112 28.19 0.15 -14.47
CA SER A 112 26.89 -0.50 -14.52
C SER A 112 26.58 -0.92 -13.09
N SER A 113 26.09 0.05 -12.31
CA SER A 113 25.39 -0.17 -11.05
C SER A 113 24.14 -0.95 -11.40
N SER A 114 24.36 -2.23 -11.64
CA SER A 114 23.37 -3.27 -11.86
C SER A 114 22.70 -3.60 -10.52
N GLY A 115 22.54 -2.62 -9.63
CA GLY A 115 21.59 -2.63 -8.52
C GLY A 115 20.18 -2.37 -9.05
N GLY A 116 19.88 -2.90 -10.24
CA GLY A 116 18.59 -2.78 -10.88
C GLY A 116 17.69 -3.85 -10.32
N GLY A 117 16.94 -3.52 -9.27
CA GLY A 117 15.89 -4.43 -8.82
C GLY A 117 14.96 -4.78 -9.97
N LYS A 118 14.48 -6.02 -10.01
CA LYS A 118 13.55 -6.53 -11.03
C LYS A 118 12.28 -5.70 -11.10
N TYR A 119 11.93 -5.05 -9.99
CA TYR A 119 10.79 -4.16 -9.89
C TYR A 119 11.24 -2.72 -9.61
N SER A 120 10.50 -1.77 -10.15
CA SER A 120 10.65 -0.34 -9.90
C SER A 120 9.28 0.28 -9.67
N GLY A 121 9.22 1.32 -8.85
CA GLY A 121 8.01 2.07 -8.55
C GLY A 121 8.31 3.16 -7.55
N GLU A 122 7.29 3.60 -6.84
CA GLU A 122 7.40 4.60 -5.78
C GLU A 122 7.36 3.94 -4.38
N GLY A 123 8.21 4.42 -3.49
CA GLY A 123 8.21 4.11 -2.07
C GLY A 123 7.53 5.22 -1.29
N THR A 124 6.60 4.88 -0.41
CA THR A 124 6.00 5.78 0.59
C THR A 124 6.13 5.18 2.00
N TYR A 125 5.50 5.80 2.99
CA TYR A 125 5.30 5.18 4.30
C TYR A 125 3.88 5.35 4.83
N TYR A 126 3.48 4.45 5.73
CA TYR A 126 2.16 4.43 6.38
C TYR A 126 2.26 4.15 7.88
N ASP A 127 1.15 4.40 8.60
CA ASP A 127 1.03 4.00 10.01
C ASP A 127 0.69 2.51 10.11
N VAL A 128 1.64 1.73 10.62
CA VAL A 128 1.59 0.26 10.63
C VAL A 128 0.63 -0.24 11.71
N GLY A 129 -0.18 -1.24 11.36
CA GLY A 129 -1.11 -1.89 12.29
C GLY A 129 -1.42 -3.32 11.90
N LEU A 130 -2.70 -3.71 11.96
CA LEU A 130 -3.18 -5.01 11.50
C LEU A 130 -3.18 -5.04 9.97
N GLY A 131 -2.27 -5.83 9.40
CA GLY A 131 -2.15 -5.98 7.95
C GLY A 131 -3.00 -7.11 7.36
N SER A 132 -3.11 -7.14 6.04
CA SER A 132 -3.82 -8.16 5.25
C SER A 132 -3.24 -9.56 5.43
N CYS A 133 -2.01 -9.69 5.95
CA CYS A 133 -1.42 -10.97 6.30
C CYS A 133 -1.90 -11.53 7.65
N GLY A 134 -2.82 -10.83 8.33
CA GLY A 134 -3.46 -11.29 9.56
C GLY A 134 -2.61 -11.10 10.82
N GLN A 135 -1.48 -10.39 10.73
CA GLN A 135 -0.61 -10.07 11.87
C GLN A 135 -0.68 -8.57 12.17
N THR A 136 -0.52 -8.21 13.44
CA THR A 136 -0.34 -6.81 13.85
C THR A 136 1.16 -6.54 13.96
N ASN A 137 1.61 -5.47 13.31
CA ASN A 137 2.99 -4.98 13.37
C ASN A 137 2.99 -3.52 13.82
N SER A 138 4.18 -2.94 13.99
CA SER A 138 4.37 -1.57 14.46
C SER A 138 5.31 -0.75 13.59
N ASN A 139 5.26 0.58 13.76
CA ASN A 139 6.11 1.54 13.05
C ASN A 139 7.62 1.32 13.26
N SER A 140 7.99 0.59 14.32
CA SER A 140 9.38 0.31 14.73
C SER A 140 9.94 -0.98 14.14
N GLU A 141 9.20 -1.67 13.27
CA GLU A 141 9.62 -2.90 12.60
C GLU A 141 10.00 -2.65 11.14
N MET A 142 10.87 -3.49 10.57
CA MET A 142 11.23 -3.44 9.15
C MET A 142 10.19 -4.20 8.33
N VAL A 143 9.03 -3.57 8.11
CA VAL A 143 7.89 -4.16 7.41
C VAL A 143 7.38 -3.25 6.31
N ALA A 144 6.59 -3.80 5.39
CA ALA A 144 5.98 -3.04 4.30
C ALA A 144 4.63 -3.63 3.86
N ALA A 145 3.82 -2.78 3.25
CA ALA A 145 2.65 -3.16 2.47
C ALA A 145 3.02 -3.23 0.98
N LEU A 146 2.74 -4.37 0.34
CA LEU A 146 3.00 -4.56 -1.08
C LEU A 146 1.77 -4.12 -1.90
N ASN A 147 1.97 -3.50 -3.05
CA ASN A 147 0.85 -3.10 -3.92
C ASN A 147 -0.05 -4.29 -4.31
N ALA A 148 -1.34 -4.01 -4.54
CA ALA A 148 -2.32 -5.04 -4.87
C ALA A 148 -1.98 -5.88 -6.13
N PRO A 149 -1.47 -5.30 -7.24
CA PRO A 149 -1.07 -6.08 -8.42
C PRO A 149 -0.05 -7.19 -8.17
N GLN A 150 0.96 -6.95 -7.32
CA GLN A 150 1.96 -7.97 -6.96
C GLN A 150 1.55 -8.82 -5.75
N MET A 151 0.70 -8.29 -4.87
CA MET A 151 0.17 -9.06 -3.75
C MET A 151 -0.81 -10.14 -4.24
N GLN A 152 -1.69 -9.84 -5.20
CA GLN A 152 -2.63 -10.81 -5.79
C GLN A 152 -3.46 -11.59 -4.75
N ASN A 153 -4.08 -10.87 -3.80
CA ASN A 153 -4.86 -11.50 -2.74
C ASN A 153 -5.95 -12.43 -3.29
N GLY A 154 -5.99 -13.64 -2.74
CA GLY A 154 -7.10 -14.58 -2.92
C GLY A 154 -8.28 -14.25 -2.00
N ALA A 155 -9.20 -15.23 -1.87
CA ALA A 155 -10.39 -15.07 -1.03
C ALA A 155 -10.07 -14.82 0.46
N ASN A 156 -8.97 -15.39 0.96
CA ASN A 156 -8.44 -15.10 2.29
C ASN A 156 -7.02 -14.51 2.15
N PRO A 157 -6.84 -13.19 2.36
CA PRO A 157 -5.53 -12.54 2.22
C PRO A 157 -4.52 -12.98 3.30
N ASN A 158 -4.99 -13.49 4.44
CA ASN A 158 -4.11 -13.94 5.52
C ASN A 158 -3.23 -15.14 5.11
N HIS A 159 -3.66 -15.91 4.10
CA HIS A 159 -2.95 -17.08 3.58
C HIS A 159 -2.24 -16.78 2.26
N ASN A 160 -2.04 -15.51 1.92
CA ASN A 160 -1.37 -15.14 0.69
C ASN A 160 0.09 -15.63 0.71
N PRO A 161 0.58 -16.31 -0.32
CA PRO A 161 1.96 -16.80 -0.38
C PRO A 161 3.03 -15.68 -0.39
N GLN A 162 2.65 -14.41 -0.60
CA GLN A 162 3.57 -13.28 -0.48
C GLN A 162 3.71 -12.78 0.97
N CYS A 163 2.81 -13.15 1.87
CA CYS A 163 2.91 -12.79 3.27
C CYS A 163 4.16 -13.38 3.92
N ASN A 164 4.81 -12.59 4.77
CA ASN A 164 6.05 -12.91 5.48
C ASN A 164 7.29 -13.12 4.60
N LYS A 165 7.19 -12.99 3.28
CA LYS A 165 8.38 -12.89 2.42
C LYS A 165 9.06 -11.55 2.61
N SER A 166 10.34 -11.49 2.26
CA SER A 166 11.12 -10.26 2.34
C SER A 166 11.42 -9.71 0.96
N ILE A 167 11.52 -8.38 0.86
CA ILE A 167 12.03 -7.68 -0.31
C ILE A 167 13.17 -6.76 0.11
N ARG A 168 14.16 -6.59 -0.78
CA ARG A 168 15.23 -5.61 -0.62
C ARG A 168 14.89 -4.36 -1.43
N VAL A 169 14.56 -3.28 -0.74
CA VAL A 169 14.18 -1.99 -1.35
C VAL A 169 15.40 -1.07 -1.38
N THR A 170 15.64 -0.46 -2.54
CA THR A 170 16.77 0.43 -2.80
C THR A 170 16.28 1.77 -3.28
N ASN A 171 16.76 2.86 -2.68
CA ASN A 171 16.59 4.20 -3.22
C ASN A 171 17.71 4.47 -4.25
N PRO A 172 17.40 4.57 -5.55
CA PRO A 172 18.41 4.78 -6.58
C PRO A 172 19.07 6.16 -6.51
N ALA A 173 18.45 7.15 -5.85
CA ALA A 173 19.00 8.50 -5.76
C ALA A 173 20.20 8.61 -4.80
N ASN A 174 20.25 7.76 -3.76
CA ASN A 174 21.33 7.79 -2.76
C ASN A 174 22.03 6.42 -2.56
N GLY A 175 21.56 5.37 -3.23
CA GLY A 175 22.13 4.02 -3.17
C GLY A 175 21.83 3.25 -1.88
N LYS A 176 21.10 3.82 -0.92
CA LYS A 176 20.74 3.14 0.33
C LYS A 176 19.71 2.05 0.09
N SER A 177 19.75 1.01 0.92
CA SER A 177 18.80 -0.10 0.83
C SER A 177 18.37 -0.61 2.19
N VAL A 178 17.18 -1.18 2.25
CA VAL A 178 16.61 -1.83 3.43
C VAL A 178 15.92 -3.12 3.01
N THR A 179 16.02 -4.16 3.84
CA THR A 179 15.23 -5.39 3.67
C THR A 179 14.01 -5.32 4.60
N VAL A 180 12.83 -5.52 4.04
CA VAL A 180 11.55 -5.44 4.77
C VAL A 180 10.72 -6.70 4.56
N LYS A 181 9.98 -7.10 5.59
CA LYS A 181 9.01 -8.19 5.52
C LYS A 181 7.66 -7.66 5.01
N ILE A 182 7.05 -8.35 4.05
CA ILE A 182 5.72 -8.04 3.56
C ILE A 182 4.68 -8.53 4.57
N VAL A 183 3.91 -7.61 5.14
CA VAL A 183 2.90 -7.89 6.18
C VAL A 183 1.51 -7.38 5.82
N ASP A 184 1.40 -6.59 4.76
CA ASP A 184 0.16 -5.96 4.36
C ASP A 184 0.07 -5.79 2.84
N THR A 185 -1.12 -5.45 2.37
CA THR A 185 -1.40 -5.00 1.02
C THR A 185 -1.60 -3.49 1.05
N CYS A 186 -1.06 -2.78 0.07
CA CYS A 186 -1.47 -1.41 -0.22
C CYS A 186 -2.46 -1.44 -1.41
N PRO A 187 -3.79 -1.37 -1.18
CA PRO A 187 -4.77 -1.37 -2.26
C PRO A 187 -4.66 -0.22 -3.27
N PRO A 188 -4.34 1.03 -2.86
CA PRO A 188 -4.26 2.14 -3.81
C PRO A 188 -2.92 2.22 -4.55
N CYS A 189 -1.91 1.45 -4.14
CA CYS A 189 -0.56 1.49 -4.72
C CYS A 189 -0.56 0.91 -6.14
N SER A 190 0.21 1.53 -7.04
CA SER A 190 0.39 1.06 -8.41
C SER A 190 1.32 -0.16 -8.44
N SER A 191 1.32 -0.89 -9.56
CA SER A 191 2.29 -1.97 -9.77
C SER A 191 3.71 -1.43 -9.64
N GLY A 192 4.52 -2.07 -8.79
CA GLY A 192 5.89 -1.68 -8.46
C GLY A 192 6.02 -0.89 -7.17
N ASP A 193 4.95 -0.26 -6.68
CA ASP A 193 5.00 0.58 -5.49
C ASP A 193 5.08 -0.26 -4.20
N VAL A 194 5.71 0.31 -3.17
CA VAL A 194 5.84 -0.30 -1.84
C VAL A 194 5.58 0.76 -0.78
N ASP A 195 4.69 0.46 0.17
CA ASP A 195 4.41 1.35 1.30
C ASP A 195 5.17 0.83 2.54
N LEU A 196 6.23 1.52 2.94
CA LEU A 196 7.17 1.07 3.96
C LEU A 196 6.67 1.44 5.36
N SER A 197 7.14 0.74 6.40
CA SER A 197 7.03 1.28 7.76
C SER A 197 7.86 2.57 7.90
N PRO A 198 7.54 3.46 8.86
CA PRO A 198 8.33 4.67 9.10
C PRO A 198 9.80 4.36 9.36
N LYS A 199 10.10 3.31 10.13
CA LYS A 199 11.49 2.88 10.37
C LYS A 199 12.20 2.43 9.09
N ALA A 200 11.53 1.72 8.20
CA ALA A 200 12.12 1.26 6.95
C ALA A 200 12.35 2.41 5.97
N PHE A 201 11.39 3.34 5.85
CA PHE A 201 11.52 4.51 4.98
C PHE A 201 12.68 5.42 5.45
N ALA A 202 12.75 5.72 6.75
CA ALA A 202 13.81 6.52 7.34
C ALA A 202 15.22 5.94 7.14
N ALA A 203 15.34 4.63 6.90
CA ALA A 203 16.61 3.98 6.60
C ALA A 203 17.14 4.32 5.19
N ILE A 204 16.26 4.68 4.24
CA ILE A 204 16.61 4.90 2.83
C ILE A 204 16.30 6.32 2.33
N ALA A 205 15.59 7.14 3.09
CA ALA A 205 15.23 8.52 2.72
C ALA A 205 14.94 9.39 3.94
N ASP A 206 14.98 10.70 3.73
CA ASP A 206 14.42 11.68 4.67
C ASP A 206 12.89 11.57 4.66
N MET A 207 12.28 11.53 5.85
CA MET A 207 10.83 11.39 6.03
C MET A 207 10.04 12.55 5.40
N ASP A 208 10.64 13.73 5.30
CA ASP A 208 10.00 14.93 4.71
C ASP A 208 9.77 14.80 3.21
N LEU A 209 10.46 13.86 2.54
CA LEU A 209 10.22 13.58 1.13
C LEU A 209 8.85 12.94 0.90
N GLY A 210 8.35 12.13 1.84
CA GLY A 210 7.04 11.46 1.78
C GLY A 210 6.90 10.36 0.74
N ARG A 211 7.54 10.53 -0.43
CA ARG A 211 7.53 9.63 -1.58
C ARG A 211 8.87 9.71 -2.30
N ILE A 212 9.42 8.57 -2.68
CA ILE A 212 10.68 8.48 -3.41
C ILE A 212 10.61 7.42 -4.51
N PRO A 213 11.38 7.54 -5.60
CA PRO A 213 11.57 6.42 -6.51
C PRO A 213 12.30 5.28 -5.79
N ILE A 214 11.93 4.04 -6.08
CA ILE A 214 12.57 2.84 -5.53
C ILE A 214 12.80 1.77 -6.61
N LYS A 215 13.77 0.89 -6.34
CA LYS A 215 13.92 -0.40 -7.00
C LYS A 215 13.93 -1.50 -5.97
N TRP A 216 13.40 -2.68 -6.29
CA TRP A 216 13.40 -3.78 -5.35
C TRP A 216 13.37 -5.17 -6.01
N ASP A 217 13.77 -6.16 -5.21
CA ASP A 217 13.72 -7.59 -5.50
C ASP A 217 13.20 -8.35 -4.30
N TRP A 218 12.69 -9.56 -4.53
CA TRP A 218 12.54 -10.56 -3.48
C TRP A 218 13.92 -10.92 -2.91
N ALA A 219 14.00 -10.98 -1.58
CA ALA A 219 15.22 -11.29 -0.81
C ALA A 219 15.20 -12.71 -0.24
#